data_AF-A0A5J4KVM8-F1
#
_entry.id   AF-A0A5J4KVM8-F1
#
_cell.length_a   1.000
_cell.length_b   1.000
_cell.length_c   1.000
_cell.angle_alpha   90.00
_cell.angle_beta   90.00
_cell.angle_gamma   90.00
#
_symmetry.space_group_name_H-M   'P 1'
#
loop_
_entity.id
_entity.type
_entity.pdbx_description
1 polymer ?
#
loop_
_entity_poly.entity_id
_entity_poly.type
_entity_poly.pdbx_seq_one_letter_code
_entity_poly.pdbx_strand_id
1 'polypeptide(L)'
;MMSNEQEILYRLELWKYLSEKTGFKNVEAGVLRDIKLYGGMQGIWVDKQRTVSLAKEGVTVSVTHSGKSYPDDWSEDGVIYDYPKTNRLSGRDESEIEATKNTFKLGIPLFVIKHVGHSLRNIYLGHVEAWDDDLRHFLIIFDEQFPEKTPVQVVREDPAEYQTFTLFHNDKSVKRTVQSRPNQQRFKFQVFKRYGATCMVCGLNAVALLQAAHIVPKEHKGSDDPRNGLVLCANHHLAFDLSLFAIHPDTLELCAAPSIENLQELLITVDSIHHLSCLPHIDALRWSFERWQKNNERTS
;
A
#
# COMPACT_ATOMS: atom_id res chain seq x y z
N MET A 1 14.15 32.26 4.08
CA MET A 1 13.47 31.00 4.43
C MET A 1 13.42 30.16 3.17
N MET A 2 13.73 28.87 3.28
CA MET A 2 13.63 27.93 2.14
C MET A 2 12.16 27.73 1.78
N SER A 3 11.81 27.75 0.50
CA SER A 3 10.44 27.41 0.04
C SER A 3 10.31 25.92 -0.29
N ASN A 4 9.08 25.41 -0.33
CA ASN A 4 8.81 24.03 -0.77
C ASN A 4 9.37 23.79 -2.19
N GLU A 5 9.18 24.73 -3.11
CA GLU A 5 9.67 24.65 -4.49
C GLU A 5 11.20 24.54 -4.56
N GLN A 6 11.92 25.30 -3.73
CA GLN A 6 13.38 25.22 -3.66
C GLN A 6 13.87 23.85 -3.16
N GLU A 7 13.14 23.26 -2.23
CA GLU A 7 13.44 21.92 -1.73
C GLU A 7 13.13 20.84 -2.78
N ILE A 8 12.02 20.97 -3.51
CA ILE A 8 11.67 20.07 -4.62
C ILE A 8 12.74 20.14 -5.71
N LEU A 9 13.10 21.34 -6.18
CA LEU A 9 14.13 21.54 -7.21
C LEU A 9 15.46 20.91 -6.80
N TYR A 10 15.89 21.12 -5.56
CA TYR A 10 17.11 20.51 -5.04
C TYR A 10 17.08 18.97 -5.09
N ARG A 11 15.95 18.34 -4.70
CA ARG A 11 15.81 16.88 -4.78
C ARG A 11 15.82 16.39 -6.23
N LEU A 12 15.21 17.12 -7.16
CA LEU A 12 15.25 16.78 -8.59
C LEU A 12 16.66 16.93 -9.18
N GLU A 13 17.43 17.94 -8.75
CA GLU A 13 18.84 18.08 -9.11
C GLU A 13 19.68 16.91 -8.60
N LEU A 14 19.46 16.46 -7.36
CA LEU A 14 20.10 15.25 -6.81
C LEU A 14 19.71 13.99 -7.59
N TRP A 15 18.44 13.85 -7.97
CA TRP A 15 17.96 12.73 -8.79
C TRP A 15 18.66 12.69 -10.16
N LYS A 16 18.74 13.84 -10.83
CA LYS A 16 19.47 13.98 -12.09
C LYS A 16 20.95 13.67 -11.94
N TYR A 17 21.59 14.20 -10.89
CA TYR A 17 22.99 13.93 -10.58
C TYR A 17 23.26 12.42 -10.42
N LEU A 18 22.41 11.71 -9.66
CA LEU A 18 22.51 10.26 -9.51
C LEU A 18 22.38 9.53 -10.85
N SER A 19 21.41 9.93 -11.67
CA SER A 19 21.21 9.36 -13.01
C SER A 19 22.47 9.45 -13.87
N GLU A 20 23.17 10.59 -13.83
CA GLU A 20 24.35 10.87 -14.66
C GLU A 20 25.63 10.23 -14.12
N LYS A 21 25.78 10.13 -12.78
CA LYS A 21 27.03 9.67 -12.16
C LYS A 21 27.08 8.17 -11.88
N THR A 22 26.02 7.61 -11.32
CA THR A 22 26.01 6.22 -10.82
C THR A 22 24.87 5.37 -11.39
N GLY A 23 23.86 6.02 -11.98
CA GLY A 23 22.55 5.40 -12.16
C GLY A 23 21.86 5.16 -10.81
N PHE A 24 20.77 4.40 -10.82
CA PHE A 24 19.91 4.17 -9.65
C PHE A 24 20.01 2.77 -9.04
N LYS A 25 20.75 1.86 -9.68
CA LYS A 25 20.91 0.47 -9.24
C LYS A 25 22.32 0.23 -8.74
N ASN A 26 22.45 -0.59 -7.70
CA ASN A 26 23.73 -1.01 -7.14
C ASN A 26 24.66 0.16 -6.78
N VAL A 27 24.10 1.27 -6.27
CA VAL A 27 24.87 2.45 -5.88
C VAL A 27 25.51 2.23 -4.51
N GLU A 28 26.77 2.60 -4.38
CA GLU A 28 27.48 2.49 -3.10
C GLU A 28 26.91 3.42 -2.04
N ALA A 29 26.72 2.90 -0.82
CA ALA A 29 26.20 3.70 0.29
C ALA A 29 27.07 4.93 0.65
N GLY A 30 28.36 4.94 0.28
CA GLY A 30 29.25 6.09 0.46
C GLY A 30 28.79 7.30 -0.34
N VAL A 31 28.54 7.11 -1.63
CA VAL A 31 28.06 8.16 -2.55
C VAL A 31 26.79 8.83 -2.01
N LEU A 32 25.85 8.03 -1.51
CA LEU A 32 24.58 8.54 -0.96
C LEU A 32 24.77 9.35 0.33
N ARG A 33 25.79 9.05 1.13
CA ARG A 33 26.12 9.85 2.33
C ARG A 33 26.75 11.18 1.94
N ASP A 34 27.63 11.18 0.94
CA ASP A 34 28.36 12.37 0.52
C ASP A 34 27.43 13.45 -0.03
N ILE A 35 26.37 13.04 -0.74
CA ILE A 35 25.32 13.94 -1.25
C ILE A 35 24.16 14.16 -0.27
N LYS A 36 24.29 13.68 0.97
CA LYS A 36 23.27 13.79 2.02
C LYS A 36 21.89 13.30 1.55
N LEU A 37 21.83 12.13 0.92
CA LEU A 37 20.57 11.39 0.71
C LEU A 37 20.36 10.33 1.78
N TYR A 38 21.38 10.04 2.57
CA TYR A 38 21.40 8.97 3.55
C TYR A 38 22.31 9.36 4.72
N GLY A 39 21.87 9.15 5.96
CA GLY A 39 22.67 9.46 7.14
C GLY A 39 22.47 8.45 8.27
N GLY A 40 23.43 7.53 8.43
CA GLY A 40 23.48 6.57 9.53
C GLY A 40 22.56 5.34 9.36
N MET A 41 22.44 4.54 10.43
CA MET A 41 21.58 3.33 10.51
C MET A 41 20.11 3.68 10.81
N GLN A 42 19.54 4.67 10.12
CA GLN A 42 18.17 5.13 10.37
C GLN A 42 17.24 4.68 9.24
N GLY A 43 16.05 4.19 9.63
CA GLY A 43 14.99 3.82 8.71
C GLY A 43 14.51 5.03 7.92
N ILE A 44 14.14 6.11 8.61
CA ILE A 44 13.75 7.39 8.05
C ILE A 44 14.88 8.39 8.27
N TRP A 45 15.26 9.14 7.23
CA TRP A 45 16.31 10.15 7.33
C TRP A 45 15.78 11.55 6.97
N VAL A 46 16.13 12.52 7.82
CA VAL A 46 15.72 13.92 7.75
C VAL A 46 16.96 14.81 7.81
N ASP A 47 17.17 15.68 6.80
CA ASP A 47 18.15 16.77 6.89
C ASP A 47 17.53 17.94 7.66
N LYS A 48 17.62 17.90 9.00
CA LYS A 48 17.05 18.96 9.85
C LYS A 48 17.68 20.32 9.61
N GLN A 49 18.97 20.39 9.27
CA GLN A 49 19.64 21.67 9.02
C GLN A 49 19.00 22.40 7.83
N ARG A 50 18.55 21.62 6.83
CA ARG A 50 17.93 22.14 5.62
C ARG A 50 16.42 22.33 5.75
N THR A 51 15.73 21.36 6.35
CA THR A 51 14.27 21.24 6.24
C THR A 51 13.49 21.79 7.44
N VAL A 52 14.14 22.13 8.56
CA VAL A 52 13.45 22.63 9.77
C VAL A 52 12.69 23.95 9.54
N SER A 53 13.13 24.76 8.57
CA SER A 53 12.41 26.00 8.22
C SER A 53 11.11 25.75 7.45
N LEU A 54 10.93 24.55 6.89
CA LEU A 54 9.71 24.15 6.18
C LEU A 54 8.67 23.60 7.15
N ALA A 55 9.11 22.82 8.14
CA ALA A 55 8.28 22.27 9.21
C ALA A 55 9.13 21.98 10.45
N LYS A 56 8.54 22.08 11.65
CA LYS A 56 9.23 21.97 12.94
C LYS A 56 10.03 20.66 13.09
N GLU A 57 9.46 19.53 12.70
CA GLU A 57 10.09 18.21 12.75
C GLU A 57 11.01 17.95 11.53
N GLY A 58 11.00 18.87 10.55
CA GLY A 58 11.64 18.74 9.25
C GLY A 58 10.76 18.01 8.23
N VAL A 59 11.38 17.64 7.12
CA VAL A 59 10.76 16.90 6.02
C VAL A 59 11.64 15.69 5.71
N THR A 60 11.04 14.50 5.66
CA THR A 60 11.77 13.27 5.31
C THR A 60 12.39 13.40 3.93
N VAL A 61 13.69 13.19 3.84
CA VAL A 61 14.45 13.18 2.58
C VAL A 61 14.48 11.79 2.01
N SER A 62 14.74 10.78 2.84
CA SER A 62 14.75 9.39 2.40
C SER A 62 14.24 8.41 3.44
N VAL A 63 13.79 7.27 2.95
CA VAL A 63 13.46 6.09 3.76
C VAL A 63 14.29 4.91 3.27
N THR A 64 14.65 4.00 4.17
CA THR A 64 15.49 2.84 3.86
C THR A 64 14.75 1.54 4.08
N HIS A 65 14.71 0.73 3.04
CA HIS A 65 14.07 -0.58 3.05
C HIS A 65 15.17 -1.64 3.08
N SER A 66 15.28 -2.34 4.22
CA SER A 66 16.36 -3.30 4.47
C SER A 66 16.26 -4.60 3.66
N GLY A 67 15.12 -4.83 2.98
CA GLY A 67 14.81 -6.08 2.27
C GLY A 67 14.43 -7.25 3.20
N LYS A 68 14.31 -7.00 4.51
CA LYS A 68 13.84 -7.97 5.52
C LYS A 68 12.37 -7.78 5.92
N SER A 69 11.70 -6.77 5.35
CA SER A 69 10.25 -6.62 5.50
C SER A 69 9.51 -7.68 4.68
N TYR A 70 8.18 -7.76 4.82
CA TYR A 70 7.41 -8.82 4.18
C TYR A 70 7.59 -8.76 2.65
N PRO A 71 7.69 -9.91 1.95
CA PRO A 71 7.85 -9.95 0.49
C PRO A 71 6.81 -9.10 -0.25
N ASP A 72 5.62 -8.98 0.35
CA ASP A 72 4.44 -8.33 -0.22
C ASP A 72 4.35 -6.82 0.08
N ASP A 73 5.32 -6.22 0.78
CA ASP A 73 5.32 -4.78 1.10
C ASP A 73 5.95 -3.95 -0.01
N TRP A 74 6.60 -4.60 -0.98
CA TRP A 74 7.29 -3.96 -2.09
C TRP A 74 6.70 -4.42 -3.41
N SER A 75 6.42 -3.49 -4.32
CA SER A 75 6.04 -3.78 -5.71
C SER A 75 6.90 -2.97 -6.70
N GLU A 76 6.58 -3.05 -7.99
CA GLU A 76 7.22 -2.22 -9.01
C GLU A 76 6.81 -0.73 -8.92
N ASP A 77 5.63 -0.46 -8.36
CA ASP A 77 4.99 0.86 -8.31
C ASP A 77 5.09 1.58 -6.97
N GLY A 78 5.41 0.88 -5.88
CA GLY A 78 5.49 1.49 -4.57
C GLY A 78 5.90 0.55 -3.45
N VAL A 79 5.81 1.06 -2.23
CA VAL A 79 6.12 0.35 -0.99
C VAL A 79 5.14 0.75 0.11
N ILE A 80 4.65 -0.25 0.85
CA ILE A 80 4.04 -0.05 2.16
C ILE A 80 5.20 -0.04 3.17
N TYR A 81 5.44 1.12 3.78
CA TYR A 81 6.59 1.34 4.65
C TYR A 81 6.16 1.38 6.12
N ASP A 82 6.68 0.46 6.91
CA ASP A 82 6.45 0.40 8.36
C ASP A 82 6.92 1.66 9.09
N TYR A 83 6.11 2.14 10.04
CA TYR A 83 6.59 3.16 10.96
C TYR A 83 7.81 2.64 11.71
N PRO A 84 8.80 3.51 12.00
CA PRO A 84 9.94 3.11 12.82
C PRO A 84 9.44 2.55 14.16
N LYS A 85 9.97 1.39 14.52
CA LYS A 85 9.80 0.73 15.81
C LYS A 85 11.20 0.52 16.39
N THR A 86 11.78 1.57 16.96
CA THR A 86 13.09 1.46 17.59
C THR A 86 12.95 1.43 19.10
N ASN A 87 13.73 0.57 19.77
CA ASN A 87 13.78 0.51 21.24
C ASN A 87 14.58 1.69 21.84
N ARG A 88 14.57 2.85 21.17
CA ARG A 88 15.38 4.03 21.48
C ARG A 88 14.50 5.06 22.23
N LEU A 89 15.14 5.89 23.05
CA LEU A 89 14.50 6.88 23.93
C LEU A 89 13.37 7.67 23.22
N SER A 90 12.25 7.80 23.94
CA SER A 90 10.94 8.29 23.51
C SER A 90 10.97 9.67 22.82
N GLY A 91 10.42 9.74 21.60
CA GLY A 91 10.13 10.99 20.86
C GLY A 91 10.80 11.13 19.49
N ARG A 92 11.81 10.31 19.18
CA ARG A 92 12.50 10.35 17.87
C ARG A 92 11.68 9.71 16.76
N ASP A 93 11.12 8.52 17.01
CA ASP A 93 10.27 7.82 16.05
C ASP A 93 9.04 8.68 15.68
N GLU A 94 8.42 9.34 16.66
CA GLU A 94 7.32 10.31 16.44
C GLU A 94 7.76 11.48 15.56
N SER A 95 8.95 12.04 15.80
CA SER A 95 9.49 13.12 14.97
C SER A 95 9.73 12.66 13.52
N GLU A 96 10.19 11.42 13.30
CA GLU A 96 10.42 10.84 11.98
C GLU A 96 9.09 10.53 11.25
N ILE A 97 8.08 10.07 11.99
CA ILE A 97 6.72 9.88 11.48
C ILE A 97 6.12 11.23 11.06
N GLU A 98 6.19 12.24 11.94
CA GLU A 98 5.67 13.57 11.62
C GLU A 98 6.44 14.25 10.49
N ALA A 99 7.76 14.09 10.40
CA ALA A 99 8.54 14.57 9.26
C ALA A 99 8.09 13.94 7.94
N THR A 100 7.71 12.66 7.95
CA THR A 100 7.19 11.95 6.77
C THR A 100 5.78 12.42 6.42
N LYS A 101 4.92 12.67 7.42
CA LYS A 101 3.61 13.31 7.19
C LYS A 101 3.77 14.74 6.66
N ASN A 102 4.79 15.48 7.09
CA ASN A 102 5.09 16.82 6.54
C ASN A 102 5.53 16.74 5.08
N THR A 103 6.29 15.72 4.68
CA THR A 103 6.62 15.44 3.28
C THR A 103 5.38 15.32 2.40
N PHE A 104 4.37 14.56 2.87
CA PHE A 104 3.05 14.51 2.22
C PHE A 104 2.38 15.88 2.14
N LYS A 105 2.19 16.54 3.30
CA LYS A 105 1.42 17.80 3.42
C LYS A 105 2.00 18.92 2.54
N LEU A 106 3.32 18.94 2.37
CA LEU A 106 4.03 19.95 1.60
C LEU A 106 4.25 19.57 0.13
N GLY A 107 3.86 18.35 -0.29
CA GLY A 107 4.01 17.88 -1.67
C GLY A 107 5.46 17.72 -2.12
N ILE A 108 6.35 17.29 -1.23
CA ILE A 108 7.80 17.17 -1.50
C ILE A 108 8.13 15.70 -1.80
N PRO A 109 8.95 15.37 -2.82
CA PRO A 109 9.31 13.98 -3.10
C PRO A 109 10.28 13.47 -2.07
N LEU A 110 10.34 12.16 -1.85
CA LEU A 110 11.39 11.52 -1.06
C LEU A 110 12.09 10.43 -1.87
N PHE A 111 13.26 10.01 -1.40
CA PHE A 111 13.99 8.88 -1.96
C PHE A 111 13.73 7.61 -1.16
N VAL A 112 13.42 6.52 -1.83
CA VAL A 112 13.33 5.18 -1.22
C VAL A 112 14.60 4.42 -1.55
N ILE A 113 15.32 4.00 -0.52
CA ILE A 113 16.62 3.35 -0.64
C ILE A 113 16.47 1.87 -0.26
N LYS A 114 16.48 0.99 -1.24
CA LYS A 114 16.41 -0.47 -1.04
C LYS A 114 17.80 -1.07 -0.93
N HIS A 115 18.04 -1.86 0.11
CA HIS A 115 19.31 -2.55 0.28
C HIS A 115 19.48 -3.69 -0.72
N VAL A 116 20.64 -3.76 -1.37
CA VAL A 116 21.05 -4.87 -2.24
C VAL A 116 22.39 -5.39 -1.73
N GLY A 117 22.36 -6.50 -1.02
CA GLY A 117 23.55 -6.99 -0.29
C GLY A 117 24.00 -6.04 0.82
N HIS A 118 25.30 -6.03 1.12
CA HIS A 118 25.84 -5.29 2.28
C HIS A 118 26.01 -3.78 2.02
N SER A 119 26.69 -3.39 0.93
CA SER A 119 27.10 -2.00 0.68
C SER A 119 26.33 -1.29 -0.44
N LEU A 120 25.59 -2.04 -1.27
CA LEU A 120 24.93 -1.51 -2.46
C LEU A 120 23.47 -1.20 -2.18
N ARG A 121 22.94 -0.22 -2.92
CA ARG A 121 21.59 0.30 -2.76
C ARG A 121 20.93 0.52 -4.13
N ASN A 122 19.64 0.24 -4.21
CA ASN A 122 18.79 0.73 -5.30
C ASN A 122 18.02 1.95 -4.79
N ILE A 123 17.93 3.00 -5.60
CA ILE A 123 17.29 4.26 -5.23
C ILE A 123 16.08 4.48 -6.12
N TYR A 124 14.97 4.87 -5.52
CA TYR A 124 13.73 5.20 -6.20
C TYR A 124 13.31 6.60 -5.77
N LEU A 125 12.80 7.40 -6.71
CA LEU A 125 12.10 8.63 -6.40
C LEU A 125 10.63 8.30 -6.14
N GLY A 126 10.04 8.88 -5.11
CA GLY A 126 8.64 8.64 -4.80
C GLY A 126 8.03 9.71 -3.95
N HIS A 127 6.78 9.50 -3.58
CA HIS A 127 6.04 10.39 -2.70
C HIS A 127 5.16 9.60 -1.75
N VAL A 128 4.98 10.13 -0.55
CA VAL A 128 3.95 9.62 0.35
C VAL A 128 2.61 9.91 -0.31
N GLU A 129 1.76 8.91 -0.40
CA GLU A 129 0.39 9.04 -0.91
C GLU A 129 -0.62 9.02 0.23
N ALA A 130 -0.40 8.17 1.22
CA ALA A 130 -1.28 8.02 2.38
C ALA A 130 -0.52 7.44 3.58
N TRP A 131 -1.17 7.43 4.74
CA TRP A 131 -0.73 6.68 5.91
C TRP A 131 -1.92 6.17 6.72
N ASP A 132 -1.62 5.20 7.57
CA ASP A 132 -2.53 4.57 8.50
C ASP A 132 -1.84 4.53 9.87
N ASP A 133 -2.39 5.28 10.83
CA ASP A 133 -1.82 5.39 12.17
C ASP A 133 -2.13 4.14 13.02
N ASP A 134 -3.21 3.42 12.73
CA ASP A 134 -3.61 2.20 13.45
C ASP A 134 -2.75 1.01 13.01
N LEU A 135 -2.58 0.84 11.71
CA LEU A 135 -1.67 -0.15 11.12
C LEU A 135 -0.21 0.29 11.15
N ARG A 136 0.05 1.58 11.44
CA ARG A 136 1.38 2.18 11.50
C ARG A 136 2.17 2.01 10.21
N HIS A 137 1.55 2.33 9.07
CA HIS A 137 2.17 2.24 7.75
C HIS A 137 2.07 3.55 6.98
N PHE A 138 3.07 3.83 6.15
CA PHE A 138 3.00 4.78 5.06
C PHE A 138 2.79 4.05 3.74
N LEU A 139 1.99 4.60 2.83
CA LEU A 139 1.98 4.22 1.43
C LEU A 139 2.86 5.20 0.66
N ILE A 140 3.92 4.69 0.03
CA ILE A 140 4.85 5.48 -0.78
C ILE A 140 4.79 4.95 -2.20
N ILE A 141 4.41 5.80 -3.16
CA ILE A 141 4.35 5.45 -4.58
C ILE A 141 5.61 5.95 -5.28
N PHE A 142 6.24 5.09 -6.07
CA PHE A 142 7.38 5.45 -6.88
C PHE A 142 6.92 6.30 -8.06
N ASP A 143 7.59 7.43 -8.24
CA ASP A 143 7.35 8.35 -9.32
C ASP A 143 8.64 9.02 -9.78
N GLU A 144 9.23 8.49 -10.85
CA GLU A 144 10.46 9.02 -11.44
C GLU A 144 10.27 10.39 -12.13
N GLN A 145 9.02 10.83 -12.33
CA GLN A 145 8.65 12.08 -13.01
C GLN A 145 8.04 13.13 -12.05
N PHE A 146 8.27 12.98 -10.74
CA PHE A 146 7.65 13.78 -9.68
C PHE A 146 7.79 15.32 -9.83
N PRO A 147 6.71 16.11 -9.74
CA PRO A 147 5.37 15.84 -10.24
C PRO A 147 4.92 16.89 -11.29
N GLU A 148 4.14 16.48 -12.28
CA GLU A 148 3.26 17.40 -13.03
C GLU A 148 1.91 17.65 -12.31
N LYS A 149 1.66 17.07 -11.13
CA LYS A 149 0.36 17.14 -10.44
C LYS A 149 0.47 17.47 -8.96
N THR A 150 -0.36 18.44 -8.54
CA THR A 150 -0.57 18.85 -7.16
C THR A 150 -1.04 17.67 -6.30
N PRO A 151 -0.56 17.52 -5.05
CA PRO A 151 -1.09 16.51 -4.13
C PRO A 151 -2.60 16.68 -3.97
N VAL A 152 -3.35 15.61 -4.24
CA VAL A 152 -4.77 15.53 -3.87
C VAL A 152 -4.83 15.53 -2.34
N GLN A 153 -5.60 16.46 -1.78
CA GLN A 153 -5.74 16.58 -0.33
C GLN A 153 -6.28 15.27 0.26
N VAL A 154 -5.57 14.69 1.23
CA VAL A 154 -6.04 13.53 2.00
C VAL A 154 -7.21 13.99 2.87
N VAL A 155 -8.41 13.59 2.48
CA VAL A 155 -9.59 13.61 3.35
C VAL A 155 -9.38 12.51 4.41
N ARG A 156 -9.70 12.82 5.68
CA ARG A 156 -9.54 11.91 6.83
C ARG A 156 -10.54 10.74 6.83
N GLU A 157 -11.52 10.77 5.92
CA GLU A 157 -12.59 9.78 5.76
C GLU A 157 -12.20 8.78 4.66
N ASP A 158 -12.74 7.56 4.68
CA ASP A 158 -12.51 6.57 3.61
C ASP A 158 -12.96 7.19 2.27
N PRO A 159 -12.03 7.55 1.37
CA PRO A 159 -12.37 8.27 0.15
C PRO A 159 -13.31 7.47 -0.77
N ALA A 160 -13.36 6.14 -0.60
CA ALA A 160 -14.22 5.27 -1.38
C ALA A 160 -15.71 5.47 -1.07
N GLU A 161 -16.09 5.94 0.13
CA GLU A 161 -17.50 6.14 0.48
C GLU A 161 -18.17 7.24 -0.34
N TYR A 162 -17.41 8.25 -0.75
CA TYR A 162 -17.90 9.39 -1.53
C TYR A 162 -17.64 9.25 -3.04
N GLN A 163 -17.00 8.16 -3.46
CA GLN A 163 -16.69 7.89 -4.86
C GLN A 163 -17.67 6.87 -5.44
N THR A 164 -18.10 7.11 -6.69
CA THR A 164 -18.88 6.13 -7.45
C THR A 164 -18.11 4.83 -7.58
N PHE A 165 -18.73 3.72 -7.18
CA PHE A 165 -18.13 2.40 -7.32
C PHE A 165 -17.97 2.03 -8.80
N THR A 166 -16.82 1.47 -9.13
CA THR A 166 -16.57 0.88 -10.44
C THR A 166 -16.22 -0.59 -10.23
N LEU A 167 -16.99 -1.49 -10.86
CA LEU A 167 -16.78 -2.94 -10.72
C LEU A 167 -15.58 -3.41 -11.56
N PHE A 168 -15.46 -2.87 -12.77
CA PHE A 168 -14.40 -3.20 -13.73
C PHE A 168 -13.55 -1.97 -14.04
N HIS A 169 -12.29 -2.19 -14.37
CA HIS A 169 -11.43 -1.16 -14.93
C HIS A 169 -12.04 -0.59 -16.21
N ASN A 170 -12.26 0.73 -16.22
CA ASN A 170 -12.75 1.43 -17.41
C ASN A 170 -11.59 1.73 -18.37
N ASP A 171 -11.49 0.99 -19.48
CA ASP A 171 -10.47 1.21 -20.51
C ASP A 171 -10.52 2.64 -21.13
N LYS A 172 -11.66 3.36 -20.98
CA LYS A 172 -11.84 4.72 -21.53
C LYS A 172 -11.25 5.86 -20.69
N SER A 173 -10.98 5.67 -19.40
CA SER A 173 -10.27 6.67 -18.57
C SER A 173 -8.75 6.57 -18.69
N VAL A 174 -8.24 5.54 -19.36
CA VAL A 174 -6.79 5.27 -19.53
C VAL A 174 -6.18 6.08 -20.69
N LYS A 175 -6.97 6.84 -21.47
CA LYS A 175 -6.44 7.69 -22.56
C LYS A 175 -5.93 9.08 -22.15
N ARG A 176 -5.69 9.35 -20.87
CA ARG A 176 -4.92 10.54 -20.44
C ARG A 176 -3.84 10.15 -19.41
N THR A 177 -2.68 9.83 -19.95
CA THR A 177 -1.37 10.10 -19.32
C THR A 177 -1.13 9.43 -17.95
N VAL A 178 -1.30 8.12 -17.87
CA VAL A 178 -0.65 7.29 -16.84
C VAL A 178 -0.35 5.95 -17.52
N GLN A 179 0.92 5.65 -17.82
CA GLN A 179 1.35 4.27 -18.08
C GLN A 179 0.80 3.42 -16.94
N SER A 180 0.00 2.38 -17.24
CA SER A 180 -0.64 1.55 -16.22
C SER A 180 0.42 0.89 -15.35
N ARG A 181 0.85 1.57 -14.29
CA ARG A 181 1.67 0.97 -13.24
C ARG A 181 0.78 -0.05 -12.52
N PRO A 182 1.32 -1.20 -12.10
CA PRO A 182 0.61 -2.05 -11.15
C PRO A 182 0.12 -1.17 -10.00
N ASN A 183 -1.09 -1.41 -9.46
CA ASN A 183 -1.68 -0.57 -8.40
C ASN A 183 -1.91 -1.43 -7.13
N GLN A 184 -1.13 -2.51 -7.01
CA GLN A 184 -1.33 -3.56 -6.01
C GLN A 184 -1.08 -3.05 -4.59
N GLN A 185 -0.05 -2.22 -4.38
CA GLN A 185 0.25 -1.70 -3.03
C GLN A 185 -0.80 -0.69 -2.59
N ARG A 186 -1.27 0.16 -3.49
CA ARG A 186 -2.38 1.08 -3.21
C ARG A 186 -3.66 0.31 -2.87
N PHE A 187 -4.02 -0.69 -3.67
CA PHE A 187 -5.18 -1.56 -3.40
C PHE A 187 -5.05 -2.24 -2.03
N LYS A 188 -3.93 -2.93 -1.77
CA LYS A 188 -3.67 -3.60 -0.50
C LYS A 188 -3.78 -2.64 0.67
N PHE A 189 -3.11 -1.49 0.59
CA PHE A 189 -3.16 -0.47 1.62
C PHE A 189 -4.58 0.01 1.90
N GLN A 190 -5.36 0.32 0.85
CA GLN A 190 -6.73 0.81 1.00
C GLN A 190 -7.69 -0.26 1.56
N VAL A 191 -7.54 -1.52 1.14
CA VAL A 191 -8.33 -2.65 1.67
C VAL A 191 -8.04 -2.86 3.16
N PHE A 192 -6.77 -2.88 3.55
CA PHE A 192 -6.39 -3.02 4.96
C PHE A 192 -6.83 -1.82 5.80
N LYS A 193 -6.74 -0.60 5.27
CA LYS A 193 -7.23 0.60 5.94
C LYS A 193 -8.74 0.58 6.14
N ARG A 194 -9.49 0.04 5.17
CA ARG A 194 -10.96 -0.05 5.21
C ARG A 194 -11.47 -1.10 6.20
N TYR A 195 -10.84 -2.27 6.22
CA TYR A 195 -11.37 -3.43 6.96
C TYR A 195 -10.53 -3.83 8.19
N GLY A 196 -9.37 -3.22 8.39
CA GLY A 196 -8.39 -3.60 9.40
C GLY A 196 -7.54 -4.81 9.00
N ALA A 197 -6.53 -5.12 9.82
CA ALA A 197 -5.61 -6.24 9.58
C ALA A 197 -6.03 -7.51 10.32
N THR A 198 -7.23 -8.01 10.00
CA THR A 198 -7.74 -9.28 10.52
C THR A 198 -8.44 -10.04 9.40
N CYS A 199 -8.21 -11.35 9.30
CA CYS A 199 -8.91 -12.19 8.37
C CYS A 199 -10.41 -12.19 8.72
N MET A 200 -11.22 -11.74 7.77
CA MET A 200 -12.66 -11.51 7.95
C MET A 200 -13.47 -12.77 8.28
N VAL A 201 -12.92 -13.96 8.01
CA VAL A 201 -13.66 -15.22 8.13
C VAL A 201 -13.17 -16.14 9.26
N CYS A 202 -11.96 -15.90 9.79
CA CYS A 202 -11.40 -16.72 10.88
C CYS A 202 -10.78 -15.92 12.04
N GLY A 203 -10.69 -14.59 11.95
CA GLY A 203 -10.14 -13.74 13.00
C GLY A 203 -8.61 -13.76 13.13
N LEU A 204 -7.88 -14.46 12.26
CA LEU A 204 -6.41 -14.44 12.25
C LEU A 204 -5.92 -13.01 12.00
N ASN A 205 -5.03 -12.49 12.86
CA ASN A 205 -4.52 -11.11 12.78
C ASN A 205 -2.99 -11.03 12.65
N ALA A 206 -2.32 -12.15 12.38
CA ALA A 206 -0.90 -12.15 12.03
C ALA A 206 -0.73 -11.53 10.63
N VAL A 207 -0.44 -10.22 10.58
CA VAL A 207 -0.33 -9.40 9.35
C VAL A 207 0.48 -10.08 8.24
N ALA A 208 1.55 -10.77 8.62
CA ALA A 208 2.42 -11.53 7.72
C ALA A 208 1.71 -12.61 6.87
N LEU A 209 0.56 -13.08 7.33
CA LEU A 209 -0.25 -14.12 6.69
C LEU A 209 -1.50 -13.56 6.01
N LEU A 210 -1.72 -12.25 6.08
CA LEU A 210 -2.90 -11.58 5.54
C LEU A 210 -2.64 -11.05 4.12
N GLN A 211 -3.67 -11.13 3.30
CA GLN A 211 -3.66 -10.72 1.91
C GLN A 211 -4.90 -9.87 1.61
N ALA A 212 -4.74 -8.92 0.69
CA ALA A 212 -5.87 -8.20 0.11
C ALA A 212 -6.35 -8.98 -1.12
N ALA A 213 -7.42 -9.74 -0.95
CA ALA A 213 -8.02 -10.56 -1.99
C ALA A 213 -9.00 -9.72 -2.82
N HIS A 214 -8.91 -9.79 -4.16
CA HIS A 214 -9.92 -9.18 -5.01
C HIS A 214 -11.18 -10.05 -5.05
N ILE A 215 -12.36 -9.44 -4.90
CA ILE A 215 -13.66 -10.14 -5.03
C ILE A 215 -13.93 -10.45 -6.50
N VAL A 216 -13.79 -9.44 -7.37
CA VAL A 216 -13.68 -9.60 -8.81
C VAL A 216 -12.19 -9.61 -9.17
N PRO A 217 -11.61 -10.76 -9.58
CA PRO A 217 -10.19 -10.87 -9.81
C PRO A 217 -9.70 -10.04 -11.01
N LYS A 218 -8.39 -9.76 -11.05
CA LYS A 218 -7.74 -9.03 -12.13
C LYS A 218 -7.89 -9.67 -13.51
N GLU A 219 -7.94 -11.00 -13.57
CA GLU A 219 -8.17 -11.74 -14.82
C GLU A 219 -9.52 -11.37 -15.48
N HIS A 220 -10.50 -10.93 -14.68
CA HIS A 220 -11.81 -10.44 -15.14
C HIS A 220 -11.89 -8.91 -15.19
N LYS A 221 -10.74 -8.22 -15.22
CA LYS A 221 -10.63 -6.75 -15.18
C LYS A 221 -11.23 -6.10 -13.93
N GLY A 222 -11.26 -6.79 -12.79
CA GLY A 222 -11.71 -6.21 -11.53
C GLY A 222 -11.02 -4.89 -11.19
N SER A 223 -11.79 -3.94 -10.64
CA SER A 223 -11.25 -2.66 -10.18
C SER A 223 -10.30 -2.82 -8.99
N ASP A 224 -9.43 -1.83 -8.77
CA ASP A 224 -8.68 -1.68 -7.52
C ASP A 224 -9.43 -0.80 -6.52
N ASP A 225 -10.76 -0.72 -6.63
CA ASP A 225 -11.58 -0.10 -5.60
C ASP A 225 -11.50 -0.96 -4.33
N PRO A 226 -11.21 -0.41 -3.14
CA PRO A 226 -11.11 -1.20 -1.92
C PRO A 226 -12.42 -1.91 -1.55
N ARG A 227 -13.57 -1.45 -2.06
CA ARG A 227 -14.86 -2.16 -1.91
C ARG A 227 -14.95 -3.42 -2.77
N ASN A 228 -14.04 -3.62 -3.73
CA ASN A 228 -13.80 -4.87 -4.46
C ASN A 228 -12.72 -5.75 -3.77
N GLY A 229 -12.38 -5.47 -2.51
CA GLY A 229 -11.38 -6.23 -1.77
C GLY A 229 -11.90 -6.87 -0.48
N LEU A 230 -11.20 -7.92 -0.04
CA LEU A 230 -11.36 -8.61 1.24
C LEU A 230 -10.00 -8.74 1.93
N VAL A 231 -9.99 -8.74 3.27
CA VAL A 231 -8.81 -9.11 4.06
C VAL A 231 -8.94 -10.58 4.46
N LEU A 232 -8.15 -11.44 3.83
CA LEU A 232 -8.16 -12.89 4.05
C LEU A 232 -6.77 -13.37 4.44
N CYS A 233 -6.68 -14.42 5.28
CA CYS A 233 -5.41 -15.11 5.46
C CYS A 233 -5.09 -15.93 4.20
N ALA A 234 -3.82 -16.31 4.00
CA ALA A 234 -3.38 -17.03 2.81
C ALA A 234 -4.22 -18.28 2.49
N ASN A 235 -4.64 -19.04 3.51
CA ASN A 235 -5.49 -20.22 3.32
C ASN A 235 -6.89 -19.84 2.83
N HIS A 236 -7.52 -18.83 3.45
CA HIS A 236 -8.87 -18.40 3.07
C HIS A 236 -8.90 -17.65 1.74
N HIS A 237 -7.84 -16.94 1.39
CA HIS A 237 -7.70 -16.34 0.07
C HIS A 237 -7.66 -17.43 -1.01
N LEU A 238 -6.80 -18.44 -0.83
CA LEU A 238 -6.74 -19.57 -1.76
C LEU A 238 -8.08 -20.32 -1.84
N ALA A 239 -8.74 -20.57 -0.71
CA ALA A 239 -10.05 -21.22 -0.67
C ALA A 239 -11.13 -20.39 -1.39
N PHE A 240 -11.08 -19.06 -1.28
CA PHE A 240 -11.99 -18.16 -1.99
C PHE A 240 -11.74 -18.20 -3.50
N ASP A 241 -10.48 -18.12 -3.94
CA ASP A 241 -10.09 -18.21 -5.35
C ASP A 241 -10.51 -19.54 -5.99
N LEU A 242 -10.40 -20.64 -5.23
CA LEU A 242 -10.83 -21.97 -5.62
C LEU A 242 -12.35 -22.18 -5.56
N SER A 243 -13.12 -21.14 -5.23
CA SER A 243 -14.59 -21.22 -5.09
C SER A 243 -15.06 -22.25 -4.05
N LEU A 244 -14.27 -22.52 -3.00
CA LEU A 244 -14.63 -23.44 -1.92
C LEU A 244 -15.64 -22.83 -0.94
N PHE A 245 -15.73 -21.50 -0.91
CA PHE A 245 -16.81 -20.78 -0.25
C PHE A 245 -17.10 -19.46 -0.99
N ALA A 246 -18.23 -18.85 -0.68
CA ALA A 246 -18.61 -17.53 -1.16
C ALA A 246 -19.34 -16.73 -0.08
N ILE A 247 -19.56 -15.44 -0.33
CA ILE A 247 -20.41 -14.57 0.48
C ILE A 247 -21.69 -14.32 -0.32
N HIS A 248 -22.85 -14.65 0.24
CA HIS A 248 -24.13 -14.36 -0.39
C HIS A 248 -24.36 -12.85 -0.43
N PRO A 249 -24.65 -12.24 -1.60
CA PRO A 249 -24.72 -10.78 -1.74
C PRO A 249 -25.83 -10.16 -0.87
N ASP A 250 -27.02 -10.77 -0.84
CA ASP A 250 -28.17 -10.16 -0.16
C ASP A 250 -28.23 -10.44 1.35
N THR A 251 -27.86 -11.65 1.79
CA THR A 251 -27.89 -12.04 3.22
C THR A 251 -26.56 -11.83 3.93
N LEU A 252 -25.45 -11.62 3.20
CA LEU A 252 -24.09 -11.50 3.73
C LEU A 252 -23.58 -12.75 4.48
N GLU A 253 -24.30 -13.86 4.36
CA GLU A 253 -23.93 -15.16 4.91
C GLU A 253 -22.83 -15.82 4.07
N LEU A 254 -21.97 -16.60 4.72
CA LEU A 254 -20.97 -17.42 4.07
C LEU A 254 -21.60 -18.74 3.63
N CYS A 255 -21.32 -19.13 2.38
CA CYS A 255 -21.82 -20.37 1.79
C CYS A 255 -20.64 -21.29 1.47
N ALA A 256 -20.65 -22.52 2.00
CA ALA A 256 -19.69 -23.55 1.63
C ALA A 256 -20.05 -24.15 0.25
N ALA A 257 -19.04 -24.50 -0.54
CA ALA A 257 -19.23 -25.25 -1.78
C ALA A 257 -19.87 -26.62 -1.51
N PRO A 258 -20.61 -27.21 -2.47
CA PRO A 258 -21.20 -28.54 -2.29
C PRO A 258 -20.18 -29.65 -1.98
N SER A 259 -18.93 -29.46 -2.37
CA SER A 259 -17.81 -30.37 -2.10
C SER A 259 -17.24 -30.25 -0.68
N ILE A 260 -17.69 -29.27 0.10
CA ILE A 260 -17.25 -28.98 1.46
C ILE A 260 -18.43 -29.27 2.40
N GLU A 261 -18.23 -30.10 3.42
CA GLU A 261 -19.33 -30.53 4.29
C GLU A 261 -19.93 -29.34 5.07
N ASN A 262 -19.06 -28.44 5.54
CA ASN A 262 -19.41 -27.24 6.26
C ASN A 262 -18.24 -26.24 6.30
N LEU A 263 -18.53 -24.99 6.68
CA LEU A 263 -17.52 -23.93 6.75
C LEU A 263 -16.37 -24.24 7.74
N GLN A 264 -16.61 -25.04 8.77
CA GLN A 264 -15.58 -25.42 9.75
C GLN A 264 -14.48 -26.28 9.14
N GLU A 265 -14.76 -27.05 8.07
CA GLU A 265 -13.74 -27.79 7.30
C GLU A 265 -12.68 -26.84 6.74
N LEU A 266 -13.07 -25.62 6.37
CA LEU A 266 -12.19 -24.56 5.90
C LEU A 266 -11.63 -23.69 7.04
N LEU A 267 -11.85 -24.06 8.31
CA LEU A 267 -11.49 -23.24 9.48
C LEU A 267 -12.11 -21.83 9.45
N ILE A 268 -13.28 -21.68 8.83
CA ILE A 268 -14.09 -20.47 8.89
C ILE A 268 -14.87 -20.49 10.20
N THR A 269 -14.75 -19.43 10.99
CA THR A 269 -15.26 -19.36 12.37
C THR A 269 -16.48 -18.47 12.53
N VAL A 270 -16.93 -17.84 11.45
CA VAL A 270 -18.12 -16.97 11.40
C VAL A 270 -19.09 -17.51 10.35
N ASP A 271 -20.38 -17.20 10.50
CA ASP A 271 -21.41 -17.56 9.54
C ASP A 271 -21.68 -16.46 8.49
N SER A 272 -21.19 -15.25 8.75
CA SER A 272 -21.53 -14.06 7.97
C SER A 272 -20.54 -12.92 8.19
N ILE A 273 -20.56 -11.94 7.28
CA ILE A 273 -19.73 -10.74 7.38
C ILE A 273 -20.43 -9.56 8.08
N HIS A 274 -21.54 -9.79 8.78
CA HIS A 274 -22.29 -8.76 9.51
C HIS A 274 -21.49 -8.04 10.60
N HIS A 275 -20.41 -8.66 11.07
CA HIS A 275 -19.53 -8.11 12.09
C HIS A 275 -18.59 -7.01 11.55
N LEU A 276 -18.49 -6.84 10.23
CA LEU A 276 -17.63 -5.82 9.62
C LEU A 276 -18.26 -4.43 9.73
N SER A 277 -17.47 -3.43 10.15
CA SER A 277 -17.93 -2.03 10.21
C SER A 277 -18.12 -1.40 8.82
N CYS A 278 -17.36 -1.87 7.84
CA CYS A 278 -17.49 -1.50 6.44
C CYS A 278 -17.73 -2.78 5.64
N LEU A 279 -18.70 -2.76 4.72
CA LEU A 279 -18.99 -3.90 3.86
C LEU A 279 -18.34 -3.74 2.47
N PRO A 280 -18.01 -4.87 1.80
CA PRO A 280 -17.69 -4.87 0.38
C PRO A 280 -18.87 -4.41 -0.47
N HIS A 281 -18.59 -3.98 -1.70
CA HIS A 281 -19.65 -3.52 -2.57
C HIS A 281 -20.54 -4.69 -3.01
N ILE A 282 -21.86 -4.49 -2.97
CA ILE A 282 -22.85 -5.50 -3.32
C ILE A 282 -22.67 -6.04 -4.74
N ASP A 283 -22.33 -5.19 -5.70
CA ASP A 283 -22.10 -5.61 -7.09
C ASP A 283 -20.89 -6.54 -7.25
N ALA A 284 -19.84 -6.35 -6.44
CA ALA A 284 -18.69 -7.24 -6.42
C ALA A 284 -19.07 -8.60 -5.83
N LEU A 285 -19.78 -8.60 -4.70
CA LEU A 285 -20.28 -9.82 -4.07
C LEU A 285 -21.22 -10.59 -5.01
N ARG A 286 -22.14 -9.90 -5.68
CA ARG A 286 -23.08 -10.51 -6.63
C ARG A 286 -22.34 -11.17 -7.79
N TRP A 287 -21.36 -10.48 -8.38
CA TRP A 287 -20.55 -11.05 -9.45
C TRP A 287 -19.79 -12.31 -9.00
N SER A 288 -19.17 -12.26 -7.82
CA SER A 288 -18.40 -13.39 -7.28
C SER A 288 -19.31 -14.58 -6.97
N PHE A 289 -20.47 -14.33 -6.36
CA PHE A 289 -21.44 -15.36 -6.02
C PHE A 289 -22.03 -16.05 -7.25
N GLU A 290 -22.41 -15.31 -8.30
CA GLU A 290 -22.89 -15.89 -9.55
C GLU A 290 -21.84 -16.80 -10.22
N ARG A 291 -20.55 -16.44 -10.11
CA ARG A 291 -19.45 -17.26 -10.62
C ARG A 291 -19.25 -18.51 -9.78
N TRP A 292 -19.30 -18.37 -8.45
CA TRP A 292 -19.22 -19.48 -7.52
C TRP A 292 -20.33 -20.52 -7.78
N GLN A 293 -21.57 -20.08 -8.00
CA GLN A 293 -22.68 -20.97 -8.37
C GLN A 293 -22.37 -21.74 -9.66
N LYS A 294 -21.95 -21.05 -10.73
CA LYS A 294 -21.60 -21.67 -12.02
C LYS A 294 -20.44 -22.67 -11.92
N ASN A 295 -19.45 -22.41 -11.07
CA ASN A 295 -18.32 -23.31 -10.88
C ASN A 295 -18.73 -24.61 -10.16
N ASN A 296 -19.64 -24.50 -9.18
CA ASN A 296 -20.12 -25.62 -8.40
C ASN A 296 -21.22 -26.44 -9.11
N GLU A 297 -21.98 -25.84 -10.04
CA GLU A 297 -22.88 -26.57 -10.94
C GLU A 297 -22.14 -27.47 -11.94
N ARG A 298 -20.91 -27.11 -12.34
CA ARG A 298 -20.10 -27.88 -13.32
C ARG A 298 -19.35 -29.07 -12.73
N THR A 299 -19.22 -29.09 -11.41
CA THR A 299 -18.45 -30.08 -10.66
C THR A 299 -19.35 -31.08 -9.93
N SER A 300 -20.67 -30.86 -9.96
CA SER A 300 -21.74 -31.76 -9.50
C SER A 300 -22.22 -32.67 -10.63
#